data_AF-A4S7W3-F1
#
_entry.id   AF-A4S7W3-F1
#
_cell.length_a   1.000
_cell.length_b   1.000
_cell.length_c   1.000
_cell.angle_alpha   90.00
_cell.angle_beta   90.00
_cell.angle_gamma   90.00
#
_symmetry.space_group_name_H-M   'P 1'
#
loop_
_entity.id
_entity.type
_entity.pdbx_description
1 polymer ?
#
loop_
_entity_poly.entity_id
_entity_poly.type
_entity_poly.pdbx_seq_one_letter_code
_entity_poly.pdbx_strand_id
1 'polypeptide(L)' 'MADAARETLDNAYDVAKLLDCGVDREQLAVLIALIERGVNPEALAAVVRELRRESEAVGRE' A
#
# COMPACT_ATOMS: atom_id res chain seq x y z
N MET A 1 -6.43 8.85 20.58
CA MET A 1 -5.66 7.80 19.87
C MET A 1 -6.05 7.70 18.40
N ALA A 2 -7.34 7.81 18.04
CA ALA A 2 -7.78 7.77 16.64
C ALA A 2 -7.16 8.88 15.76
N ASP A 3 -6.93 10.08 16.29
CA ASP A 3 -6.32 11.19 15.54
C ASP A 3 -4.87 10.92 15.11
N ALA A 4 -4.04 10.41 16.02
CA ALA A 4 -2.63 10.16 15.72
C ALA A 4 -2.44 9.09 14.63
N ALA A 5 -3.27 8.04 14.62
CA ALA A 5 -3.23 7.01 13.59
C ALA A 5 -3.68 7.55 12.23
N ARG A 6 -4.69 8.44 12.23
CA ARG A 6 -5.18 9.09 11.01
C ARG A 6 -4.14 10.03 10.41
N GLU A 7 -3.52 10.85 11.25
CA GLU A 7 -2.43 11.75 10.85
C GLU A 7 -1.22 10.99 10.32
N THR A 8 -0.85 9.88 10.96
CA THR A 8 0.24 9.01 10.48
C THR A 8 -0.06 8.46 9.08
N LEU A 9 -1.30 8.00 8.85
CA LEU A 9 -1.73 7.51 7.54
C LEU A 9 -1.76 8.63 6.48
N ASP A 10 -2.18 9.84 6.84
CA ASP A 10 -2.15 11.00 5.93
C ASP A 10 -0.72 11.35 5.52
N ASN A 11 0.19 11.45 6.49
CA ASN A 11 1.61 11.73 6.21
C ASN A 11 2.23 10.63 5.32
N ALA A 12 1.94 9.37 5.60
CA ALA A 12 2.42 8.25 4.78
C ALA A 12 1.85 8.30 3.35
N TYR A 13 0.58 8.70 3.21
CA TYR A 13 -0.07 8.84 1.91
C TYR A 13 0.51 9.98 1.07
N ASP A 14 0.83 11.11 1.71
CA ASP A 14 1.49 12.23 1.03
C ASP A 14 2.88 11.85 0.51
N VAL A 15 3.65 11.09 1.31
CA VAL A 15 4.94 10.53 0.86
C VAL A 15 4.74 9.57 -0.32
N ALA A 16 3.74 8.69 -0.26
CA ALA A 16 3.44 7.75 -1.33
C ALA A 16 3.04 8.44 -2.64
N LYS A 17 2.32 9.57 -2.56
CA LYS A 17 2.01 10.42 -3.72
C LYS A 17 3.24 11.11 -4.29
N LEU A 18 4.10 11.66 -3.45
CA LEU A 18 5.33 12.33 -3.88
C LEU A 18 6.27 11.37 -4.62
N LEU A 19 6.30 10.10 -4.21
CA LEU A 19 7.11 9.05 -4.82
C LEU A 19 6.39 8.32 -5.98
N ASP A 20 5.17 8.75 -6.33
CA ASP A 20 4.34 8.13 -7.37
C ASP A 20 4.20 6.61 -7.21
N CYS A 21 3.98 6.13 -5.98
CA CYS A 21 3.85 4.70 -5.69
C CYS A 21 2.58 4.06 -6.31
N GLY A 22 1.65 4.88 -6.83
CA GLY A 22 0.40 4.45 -7.42
C GLY A 22 -0.48 3.67 -6.45
N VAL A 23 -0.42 3.96 -5.14
CA VAL A 23 -1.27 3.35 -4.11
C VAL A 23 -2.37 4.32 -3.71
N ASP A 24 -3.58 3.84 -3.50
CA ASP A 24 -4.65 4.63 -2.88
C ASP A 24 -4.59 4.56 -1.34
N ARG A 25 -5.41 5.37 -0.68
CA ARG A 25 -5.37 5.53 0.78
C ARG A 25 -5.86 4.26 1.52
N GLU A 26 -6.75 3.49 0.91
CA GLU A 26 -7.26 2.26 1.48
C GLU A 26 -6.23 1.13 1.35
N GLN A 27 -5.62 0.99 0.17
CA GLN A 27 -4.48 0.12 -0.07
C GLN A 27 -3.34 0.38 0.90
N LEU A 28 -2.96 1.65 1.09
CA LEU A 28 -1.89 2.01 2.02
C LEU A 28 -2.21 1.62 3.46
N ALA A 29 -3.46 1.81 3.90
CA ALA A 29 -3.89 1.39 5.24
C ALA A 29 -3.77 -0.13 5.43
N VAL A 30 -4.16 -0.92 4.42
CA VAL A 30 -4.00 -2.38 4.44
C VAL A 30 -2.52 -2.79 4.48
N LEU A 31 -1.67 -2.15 3.67
CA LEU A 31 -0.24 -2.44 3.65
C LEU A 31 0.43 -2.15 5.00
N ILE A 32 0.08 -1.02 5.64
CA ILE A 32 0.55 -0.68 6.98
C ILE A 32 0.09 -1.73 7.99
N ALA A 33 -1.19 -2.13 7.98
CA ALA A 33 -1.72 -3.13 8.90
C ALA A 33 -1.03 -4.50 8.74
N LEU A 34 -0.63 -4.88 7.53
CA LEU A 34 0.15 -6.10 7.28
C LEU A 34 1.57 -5.99 7.86
N ILE A 35 2.22 -4.85 7.68
CA ILE A 35 3.56 -4.60 8.22
C ILE A 35 3.52 -4.59 9.76
N GLU A 36 2.51 -3.98 10.37
CA GLU A 36 2.28 -4.00 11.83
C GLU A 36 2.08 -5.42 12.39
N ARG A 37 1.61 -6.36 11.56
CA ARG A 37 1.48 -7.79 11.89
C ARG A 37 2.77 -8.59 11.68
N GLY A 38 3.87 -7.93 11.33
CA GLY A 38 5.19 -8.53 11.13
C GLY A 38 5.46 -9.03 9.71
N VAL A 39 4.64 -8.65 8.73
CA VAL A 39 4.92 -8.95 7.33
C VAL A 39 6.13 -8.12 6.86
N ASN A 40 7.07 -8.77 6.18
CA ASN A 40 8.23 -8.10 5.61
C ASN A 40 7.82 -7.12 4.47
N PRO A 41 8.20 -5.83 4.53
CA PRO A 41 7.81 -4.83 3.53
C PRO A 41 8.28 -5.14 2.11
N GLU A 42 9.49 -5.67 1.95
CA GLU A 42 10.07 -5.98 0.63
C GLU A 42 9.32 -7.13 -0.05
N ALA A 43 9.00 -8.19 0.71
CA ALA A 43 8.20 -9.31 0.23
C ALA A 43 6.77 -8.87 -0.10
N LEU A 44 6.16 -8.02 0.73
CA LEU A 44 4.84 -7.46 0.47
C LEU A 44 4.82 -6.63 -0.82
N ALA A 45 5.85 -5.80 -1.05
CA ALA A 45 5.98 -5.04 -2.28
C ALA A 45 6.10 -5.94 -3.53
N ALA A 46 6.82 -7.07 -3.43
CA ALA A 46 6.91 -8.04 -4.50
C ALA A 46 5.54 -8.66 -4.84
N VAL A 47 4.76 -9.03 -3.82
CA VAL A 47 3.40 -9.58 -3.99
C VAL A 47 2.46 -8.54 -4.62
N VAL A 48 2.46 -7.29 -4.14
CA VAL A 48 1.62 -6.22 -4.71
C VAL A 48 1.94 -5.98 -6.19
N ARG A 49 3.22 -6.01 -6.55
CA ARG A 49 3.66 -5.86 -7.95
C ARG A 49 3.16 -7.01 -8.83
N GLU A 50 3.19 -8.24 -8.31
CA GLU A 50 2.66 -9.40 -9.03
C GLU A 50 1.15 -9.30 -9.24
N LEU A 51 0.38 -9.01 -8.18
CA LEU A 51 -1.07 -8.85 -8.26
C LEU A 51 -1.50 -7.77 -9.27
N ARG A 52 -0.76 -6.66 -9.34
CA ARG A 52 -1.01 -5.61 -10.35
C ARG A 52 -0.78 -6.12 -11.77
N ARG A 53 0.33 -6.84 -12.01
CA ARG A 53 0.63 -7.45 -13.32
C ARG A 53 -0.46 -8.44 -13.74
N GLU A 54 -0.89 -9.31 -12.83
CA GLU A 54 -1.95 -10.29 -13.10
C GLU A 54 -3.29 -9.60 -13.39
N SER A 55 -3.67 -8.58 -12.60
CA SER A 55 -4.90 -7.82 -12.83
C SER A 55 -4.93 -7.14 -14.20
N GLU A 56 -3.79 -6.59 -14.65
CA GLU A 56 -3.66 -6.00 -15.98
C GLU A 56 -3.66 -7.04 -17.09
N ALA A 57 -3.24 -8.28 -16.82
CA ALA A 57 -3.31 -9.38 -17.77
C ALA A 57 -4.76 -9.87 -17.94
N VAL A 58 -5.49 -10.07 -16.83
CA VAL A 58 -6.90 -10.50 -16.83
C VAL A 58 -7.80 -9.45 -17.50
N GLY A 59 -7.56 -8.16 -17.26
CA GLY A 59 -8.36 -7.09 -17.88
C GLY A 59 -8.19 -6.94 -19.40
N ARG A 60 -7.27 -7.69 -20.02
CA ARG A 60 -7.02 -7.69 -21.47
C ARG A 60 -7.69 -8.86 -22.21
N GLU A 61 -8.36 -9.77 -21.50
CA GLU A 61 -9.17 -10.86 -22.04
C GLU A 61 -10.66 -10.46 -22.15
#